data_AF-A0A947S3C5-F1
#
_entry.id   AF-A0A947S3C5-F1
#
_cell.length_a   1.000
_cell.length_b   1.000
_cell.length_c   1.000
_cell.angle_alpha   90.00
_cell.angle_beta   90.00
_cell.angle_gamma   90.00
#
_symmetry.space_group_name_H-M   'P 1'
#
loop_
_entity.id
_entity.type
_entity.pdbx_description
1 polymer ?
#
loop_
_entity_poly.entity_id
_entity_poly.type
_entity_poly.pdbx_seq_one_letter_code
_entity_poly.pdbx_strand_id
1 'polypeptide(L)'
;MKRAYNKYSRLNRTEKKKNLKTAFLFIFLTIMLGVAIVFVGIPLLVRLAMFLGDMRSPNLPIEKSDNIPPSPARFNSSFEATNSASISLGGFAEPSANISLFLNQEFDTEVVVDNEGNFLFDRIHLKEGGNLIYAIVADEAGNESNKSTTINIIFDNQPPDIEVASPANNQSFSQLNKQITISGSLNENSNLLINDRTVILSSNLEFNYPYTLQDGENKINIIAIDKAGNKTEKELIIFYSP
;
A
#
# COMPACT_ATOMS: atom_id res chain seq x y z
N MET A 1 -34.15 -47.13 117.84
CA MET A 1 -32.85 -47.05 117.15
C MET A 1 -32.94 -46.04 116.00
N LYS A 2 -32.03 -45.05 116.04
CA LYS A 2 -31.52 -44.14 114.97
C LYS A 2 -32.46 -43.55 113.90
N ARG A 3 -32.59 -42.22 113.99
CA ARG A 3 -32.98 -41.26 112.94
C ARG A 3 -32.05 -41.35 111.72
N ALA A 4 -32.59 -41.22 110.50
CA ALA A 4 -31.87 -40.76 109.32
C ALA A 4 -32.69 -39.68 108.61
N TYR A 5 -32.06 -38.53 108.41
CA TYR A 5 -32.64 -37.24 108.06
C TYR A 5 -32.65 -37.05 106.54
N ASN A 6 -33.84 -36.83 105.95
CA ASN A 6 -34.02 -36.52 104.53
C ASN A 6 -33.39 -35.17 104.17
N LYS A 7 -32.17 -35.17 103.60
CA LYS A 7 -31.43 -33.95 103.20
C LYS A 7 -30.99 -33.92 101.73
N TYR A 8 -31.76 -34.48 100.80
CA TYR A 8 -31.41 -34.52 99.36
C TYR A 8 -32.33 -33.73 98.42
N SER A 9 -33.38 -33.06 98.93
CA SER A 9 -34.42 -32.45 98.07
C SER A 9 -34.09 -31.04 97.53
N ARG A 10 -33.26 -30.25 98.23
CA ARG A 10 -32.99 -28.84 97.86
C ARG A 10 -31.77 -28.66 96.95
N LEU A 11 -30.73 -29.48 97.14
CA LEU A 11 -29.46 -29.39 96.40
C LEU A 11 -29.62 -29.79 94.91
N ASN A 12 -30.32 -30.89 94.64
CA ASN A 12 -30.63 -31.30 93.26
C ASN A 12 -31.50 -30.29 92.52
N ARG A 13 -32.38 -29.56 93.22
CA ARG A 13 -33.21 -28.50 92.61
C ARG A 13 -32.37 -27.27 92.25
N THR A 14 -31.36 -26.94 93.05
CA THR A 14 -30.41 -25.86 92.74
C THR A 14 -29.45 -26.25 91.61
N GLU A 15 -28.96 -27.49 91.58
CA GLU A 15 -28.11 -27.98 90.49
C GLU A 15 -28.87 -28.11 89.18
N LYS A 16 -30.09 -28.65 89.18
CA LYS A 16 -30.94 -28.69 87.98
C LYS A 16 -31.22 -27.29 87.43
N LYS A 17 -31.46 -26.30 88.30
CA LYS A 17 -31.60 -24.88 87.88
C LYS A 17 -30.30 -24.31 87.31
N LYS A 18 -29.13 -24.62 87.89
CA LYS A 18 -27.83 -24.20 87.36
C LYS A 18 -27.55 -24.86 86.00
N ASN A 19 -27.76 -26.16 85.88
CA ASN A 19 -27.56 -26.93 84.64
C ASN A 19 -28.53 -26.51 83.53
N LEU A 20 -29.77 -26.15 83.86
CA LEU A 20 -30.70 -25.58 82.89
C LEU A 20 -30.23 -24.19 82.43
N LYS A 21 -29.77 -23.32 83.35
CA LYS A 21 -29.22 -22.01 82.98
C LYS A 21 -28.00 -22.12 82.08
N THR A 22 -27.08 -23.05 82.38
CA THR A 22 -25.90 -23.28 81.54
C THR A 22 -26.28 -23.90 80.19
N ALA A 23 -27.23 -24.84 80.14
CA ALA A 23 -27.74 -25.37 78.88
C ALA A 23 -28.38 -24.29 78.00
N PHE A 24 -29.21 -23.41 78.58
CA PHE A 24 -29.77 -22.26 77.87
C PHE A 24 -28.68 -21.30 77.38
N LEU A 25 -27.64 -21.04 78.19
CA LEU A 25 -26.50 -20.23 77.77
C LEU A 25 -25.78 -20.84 76.57
N PHE A 26 -25.52 -22.15 76.58
CA PHE A 26 -24.86 -22.83 75.45
C PHE A 26 -25.71 -22.80 74.18
N ILE A 27 -27.01 -23.05 74.28
CA ILE A 27 -27.94 -22.97 73.13
C ILE A 27 -27.98 -21.54 72.59
N PHE A 28 -28.02 -20.54 73.47
CA PHE A 28 -27.97 -19.14 73.06
C PHE A 28 -26.64 -18.81 72.36
N LEU A 29 -25.52 -19.27 72.92
CA LEU A 29 -24.19 -19.04 72.35
C LEU A 29 -24.03 -19.69 70.97
N THR A 30 -24.53 -20.92 70.78
CA THR A 30 -24.46 -21.60 69.48
C THR A 30 -25.34 -20.92 68.42
N ILE A 31 -26.55 -20.48 68.79
CA ILE A 31 -27.40 -19.68 67.89
C ILE A 31 -26.70 -18.36 67.53
N MET A 32 -26.15 -17.66 68.52
CA MET A 32 -25.46 -16.39 68.31
C MET A 32 -24.22 -16.56 67.42
N LEU A 33 -23.44 -17.64 67.61
CA LEU A 33 -22.32 -17.99 66.75
C LEU A 33 -22.77 -18.30 65.31
N GLY A 34 -23.88 -19.04 65.14
CA GLY A 34 -24.47 -19.31 63.83
C GLY A 34 -24.88 -18.02 63.10
N VAL A 35 -25.54 -17.10 63.82
CA VAL A 35 -25.89 -15.77 63.30
C VAL A 35 -24.63 -14.98 62.94
N ALA A 36 -23.61 -14.96 63.79
CA ALA A 36 -22.35 -14.26 63.49
C ALA A 36 -21.65 -14.82 62.24
N ILE A 37 -21.65 -16.14 62.04
CA ILE A 37 -21.08 -16.76 60.84
C ILE A 37 -21.84 -16.33 59.58
N VAL A 38 -23.17 -16.35 59.62
CA VAL A 38 -24.00 -16.00 58.45
C VAL A 38 -23.94 -14.52 58.13
N PHE A 39 -24.05 -13.65 59.12
CA PHE A 39 -24.13 -12.20 58.92
C PHE A 39 -22.78 -11.50 58.85
N VAL A 40 -21.72 -12.07 59.43
CA VAL A 40 -20.37 -11.47 59.45
C VAL A 40 -19.36 -12.32 58.69
N GLY A 41 -19.31 -13.63 58.97
CA GLY A 41 -18.31 -14.54 58.41
C GLY A 41 -18.39 -14.68 56.88
N ILE A 42 -19.55 -15.08 56.35
CA ILE A 42 -19.73 -15.30 54.90
C ILE A 42 -19.50 -14.01 54.11
N PRO A 43 -20.09 -12.84 54.47
CA PRO A 43 -19.83 -11.60 53.76
C PRO A 43 -18.37 -11.16 53.78
N LEU A 44 -17.65 -11.40 54.89
CA LEU A 44 -16.22 -11.10 55.00
C LEU A 44 -15.40 -11.97 54.03
N LEU A 45 -15.70 -13.27 53.94
CA LEU A 45 -15.03 -14.19 53.03
C LEU A 45 -15.27 -13.82 51.56
N VAL A 46 -16.48 -13.43 51.20
CA VAL A 46 -16.80 -12.97 49.83
C VAL A 46 -16.02 -11.70 49.50
N ARG A 47 -15.97 -10.72 50.43
CA ARG A 47 -15.18 -9.49 50.24
C ARG A 47 -13.69 -9.79 50.10
N LEU A 48 -13.16 -10.70 50.90
CA LEU A 48 -11.77 -11.13 50.81
C LEU A 48 -11.48 -11.83 49.48
N ALA A 49 -12.37 -12.70 49.02
CA ALA A 49 -12.23 -13.39 47.74
C ALA A 49 -12.24 -12.42 46.55
N MET A 50 -13.14 -11.42 46.55
CA MET A 50 -13.16 -10.38 45.51
C MET A 50 -11.89 -9.55 45.53
N PHE A 51 -11.44 -9.11 46.70
CA PHE A 51 -10.18 -8.36 46.85
C PHE A 51 -8.95 -9.13 46.37
N LEU A 52 -8.86 -10.43 46.69
CA LEU A 52 -7.79 -11.29 46.20
C LEU A 52 -7.90 -11.58 44.69
N GLY A 53 -9.12 -11.57 44.13
CA GLY A 53 -9.38 -11.62 42.70
C GLY A 53 -8.86 -10.36 41.99
N ASP A 54 -9.22 -9.19 42.50
CA ASP A 54 -8.78 -7.89 41.96
C ASP A 54 -7.25 -7.73 42.02
N MET A 55 -6.59 -8.23 43.07
CA MET A 55 -5.12 -8.24 43.14
C MET A 55 -4.46 -9.17 42.12
N ARG A 56 -5.16 -10.21 41.67
CA ARG A 56 -4.65 -11.18 40.67
C ARG A 56 -5.01 -10.80 39.24
N SER A 57 -5.86 -9.79 39.05
CA SER A 57 -6.12 -9.18 37.76
C SER A 57 -5.18 -8.00 37.58
N PRO A 58 -3.98 -8.19 36.99
CA PRO A 58 -3.23 -7.05 36.53
C PRO A 58 -4.06 -6.38 35.43
N ASN A 59 -4.68 -5.25 35.74
CA ASN A 59 -5.09 -4.27 34.73
C ASN A 59 -3.82 -3.64 34.14
N LEU A 60 -2.97 -4.47 33.52
CA LEU A 60 -2.00 -3.97 32.57
C LEU A 60 -2.82 -3.55 31.34
N PRO A 61 -2.68 -2.32 30.83
CA PRO A 61 -3.18 -2.03 29.49
C PRO A 61 -2.58 -3.09 28.56
N ILE A 62 -3.44 -3.85 27.89
CA ILE A 62 -2.99 -4.73 26.83
C ILE A 62 -2.53 -3.78 25.73
N GLU A 63 -1.23 -3.47 25.69
CA GLU A 63 -0.61 -2.90 24.50
C GLU A 63 -0.79 -3.96 23.41
N LYS A 64 -1.81 -3.76 22.58
CA LYS A 64 -2.01 -4.54 21.38
C LYS A 64 -0.88 -4.13 20.43
N SER A 65 0.28 -4.74 20.60
CA SER A 65 1.41 -4.59 19.68
C SER A 65 0.99 -5.23 18.36
N ASP A 66 0.69 -4.38 17.38
CA ASP A 66 0.52 -4.83 16.01
C ASP A 66 1.89 -5.20 15.45
N ASN A 67 1.99 -6.43 14.96
CA ASN A 67 3.21 -6.98 14.36
C ASN A 67 2.94 -7.51 12.96
N ILE A 68 1.80 -7.16 12.37
CA ILE A 68 1.41 -7.61 11.04
C ILE A 68 1.86 -6.54 10.05
N PRO A 69 2.81 -6.84 9.15
CA PRO A 69 3.20 -5.89 8.13
C PRO A 69 2.05 -5.52 7.18
N PRO A 70 2.00 -4.26 6.72
CA PRO A 70 1.08 -3.84 5.68
C PRO A 70 1.40 -4.53 4.35
N SER A 71 0.43 -4.54 3.43
CA SER A 71 0.66 -5.00 2.06
C SER A 71 1.55 -4.02 1.29
N PRO A 72 2.42 -4.50 0.37
CA PRO A 72 3.21 -3.61 -0.48
C PRO A 72 2.34 -2.68 -1.34
N ALA A 73 2.84 -1.47 -1.59
CA ALA A 73 2.19 -0.50 -2.45
C ALA A 73 2.03 -1.00 -3.89
N ARG A 74 0.99 -0.52 -4.56
CA ARG A 74 0.66 -0.80 -5.97
C ARG A 74 0.62 0.49 -6.77
N PHE A 75 1.58 0.67 -7.66
CA PHE A 75 1.65 1.85 -8.53
C PHE A 75 0.69 1.77 -9.74
N ASN A 76 0.26 2.93 -10.23
CA ASN A 76 -0.55 3.09 -11.43
C ASN A 76 0.24 3.74 -12.59
N SER A 77 1.31 3.11 -13.06
CA SER A 77 2.05 3.63 -14.22
C SER A 77 1.28 3.38 -15.53
N SER A 78 1.14 4.42 -16.36
CA SER A 78 0.51 4.36 -17.69
C SER A 78 1.51 4.35 -18.84
N PHE A 79 2.81 4.46 -18.56
CA PHE A 79 3.86 4.54 -19.58
C PHE A 79 5.14 3.82 -19.13
N GLU A 80 5.92 3.37 -20.12
CA GLU A 80 7.22 2.72 -19.93
C GLU A 80 8.40 3.65 -20.28
N ALA A 81 8.13 4.73 -21.00
CA ALA A 81 9.11 5.75 -21.37
C ALA A 81 8.46 7.14 -21.36
N THR A 82 9.27 8.19 -21.18
CA THR A 82 8.83 9.58 -21.15
C THR A 82 9.94 10.51 -21.62
N ASN A 83 9.56 11.63 -22.22
CA ASN A 83 10.47 12.73 -22.54
C ASN A 83 10.53 13.83 -21.49
N SER A 84 9.82 13.66 -20.37
CA SER A 84 9.91 14.54 -19.22
C SER A 84 10.88 13.99 -18.19
N ALA A 85 11.86 14.81 -17.80
CA ALA A 85 12.80 14.53 -16.72
C ALA A 85 12.12 14.44 -15.33
N SER A 86 10.83 14.73 -15.24
CA SER A 86 10.06 14.64 -14.00
C SER A 86 8.67 14.08 -14.26
N ILE A 87 8.25 13.16 -13.40
CA ILE A 87 6.97 12.47 -13.50
C ILE A 87 6.20 12.54 -12.19
N SER A 88 4.89 12.39 -12.31
CA SER A 88 4.04 12.07 -11.18
C SER A 88 3.65 10.59 -11.24
N LEU A 89 3.74 9.89 -10.11
CA LEU A 89 3.42 8.47 -9.99
C LEU A 89 2.52 8.26 -8.78
N GLY A 90 1.31 7.75 -9.03
CA GLY A 90 0.36 7.43 -7.99
C GLY A 90 0.22 5.94 -7.75
N GLY A 91 -0.71 5.59 -6.88
CA GLY A 91 -1.03 4.20 -6.60
C GLY A 91 -1.92 4.02 -5.39
N PHE A 92 -1.94 2.79 -4.91
CA PHE A 92 -2.71 2.36 -3.75
C PHE A 92 -1.83 1.68 -2.70
N ALA A 93 -2.10 1.96 -1.43
CA ALA A 93 -1.46 1.34 -0.28
C ALA A 93 -2.43 1.34 0.91
N GLU A 94 -1.98 0.89 2.08
CA GLU A 94 -2.78 0.91 3.30
C GLU A 94 -3.09 2.37 3.72
N PRO A 95 -4.37 2.72 3.98
CA PRO A 95 -4.74 4.08 4.40
C PRO A 95 -3.98 4.56 5.63
N SER A 96 -3.63 5.85 5.66
CA SER A 96 -2.87 6.49 6.74
C SER A 96 -1.45 5.95 6.97
N ALA A 97 -0.99 4.97 6.20
CA ALA A 97 0.38 4.47 6.25
C ALA A 97 1.36 5.47 5.61
N ASN A 98 2.64 5.39 6.00
CA ASN A 98 3.72 6.10 5.33
C ASN A 98 4.27 5.23 4.18
N ILE A 99 4.54 5.84 3.04
CA ILE A 99 5.14 5.17 1.89
C ILE A 99 6.45 5.85 1.50
N SER A 100 7.54 5.08 1.53
CA SER A 100 8.89 5.51 1.15
C SER A 100 9.18 5.07 -0.28
N LEU A 101 9.48 6.03 -1.15
CA LEU A 101 9.86 5.83 -2.53
C LEU A 101 11.38 5.69 -2.65
N PHE A 102 11.80 4.71 -3.45
CA PHE A 102 13.19 4.50 -3.81
C PHE A 102 13.36 4.60 -5.31
N LEU A 103 14.31 5.44 -5.73
CA LEU A 103 14.72 5.62 -7.12
C LEU A 103 16.16 5.13 -7.27
N ASN A 104 16.37 4.18 -8.18
CA ASN A 104 17.70 3.63 -8.48
C ASN A 104 18.44 3.10 -7.23
N GLN A 105 17.69 2.46 -6.32
CA GLN A 105 18.14 1.91 -5.03
C GLN A 105 18.42 2.95 -3.93
N GLU A 106 18.31 4.25 -4.21
CA GLU A 106 18.45 5.32 -3.23
C GLU A 106 17.08 5.77 -2.75
N PHE A 107 16.97 6.18 -1.48
CA PHE A 107 15.76 6.82 -0.97
C PHE A 107 15.57 8.16 -1.69
N ASP A 108 14.37 8.41 -2.21
CA ASP A 108 14.02 9.63 -2.92
C ASP A 108 13.14 10.55 -2.05
N THR A 109 11.97 10.05 -1.65
CA THR A 109 11.01 10.81 -0.84
C THR A 109 10.02 9.88 -0.13
N GLU A 110 9.24 10.42 0.80
CA GLU A 110 8.11 9.74 1.44
C GLU A 110 6.82 10.56 1.31
N VAL A 111 5.66 9.89 1.33
CA VAL A 111 4.34 10.53 1.45
C VAL A 111 3.44 9.73 2.39
N VAL A 112 2.36 10.35 2.86
CA VAL A 112 1.31 9.69 3.64
C VAL A 112 0.20 9.25 2.68
N VAL A 113 -0.28 8.02 2.84
CA VAL A 113 -1.42 7.48 2.07
C VAL A 113 -2.71 8.11 2.61
N ASP A 114 -3.60 8.56 1.72
CA ASP A 114 -4.88 9.14 2.11
C ASP A 114 -5.83 8.10 2.76
N ASN A 115 -6.95 8.58 3.30
CA ASN A 115 -7.92 7.72 3.99
C ASN A 115 -8.63 6.73 3.04
N GLU A 116 -8.61 7.02 1.74
CA GLU A 116 -9.16 6.20 0.67
C GLU A 116 -8.13 5.19 0.13
N GLY A 117 -6.89 5.21 0.64
CA GLY A 117 -5.80 4.32 0.27
C GLY A 117 -5.00 4.77 -0.95
N ASN A 118 -5.17 5.99 -1.45
CA ASN A 118 -4.41 6.54 -2.58
C ASN A 118 -3.18 7.31 -2.11
N PHE A 119 -2.16 7.33 -2.96
CA PHE A 119 -1.00 8.20 -2.79
C PHE A 119 -0.58 8.79 -4.15
N LEU A 120 0.18 9.89 -4.09
CA LEU A 120 0.77 10.53 -5.27
C LEU A 120 2.16 11.08 -4.92
N PHE A 121 3.15 10.63 -5.67
CA PHE A 121 4.45 11.30 -5.78
C PHE A 121 4.37 12.27 -6.95
N ASP A 122 4.48 13.58 -6.72
CA ASP A 122 4.21 14.61 -7.73
C ASP A 122 5.41 14.89 -8.65
N ARG A 123 6.64 14.75 -8.14
CA ARG A 123 7.88 15.19 -8.82
C ARG A 123 9.05 14.23 -8.59
N ILE A 124 8.99 13.05 -9.19
CA ILE A 124 10.13 12.13 -9.22
C ILE A 124 11.09 12.57 -10.33
N HIS A 125 12.32 12.91 -9.97
CA HIS A 125 13.34 13.37 -10.92
C HIS A 125 14.09 12.19 -11.55
N LEU A 126 13.89 11.98 -12.86
CA LEU A 126 14.49 10.88 -13.60
C LEU A 126 15.90 11.25 -14.09
N LYS A 127 16.78 10.25 -14.16
CA LYS A 127 18.08 10.33 -14.83
C LYS A 127 17.94 9.78 -16.25
N GLU A 128 18.78 10.25 -17.17
CA GLU A 128 18.79 9.78 -18.56
C GLU A 128 18.88 8.25 -18.62
N GLY A 129 18.06 7.63 -19.46
CA GLY A 129 17.94 6.18 -19.57
C GLY A 129 17.01 5.55 -18.53
N GLY A 130 17.32 4.31 -18.11
CA GLY A 130 16.44 3.51 -17.26
C GLY A 130 16.44 3.94 -15.78
N ASN A 131 15.24 4.12 -15.22
CA ASN A 131 15.00 4.49 -13.82
C ASN A 131 14.18 3.41 -13.12
N LEU A 132 14.78 2.77 -12.12
CA LEU A 132 14.14 1.73 -11.33
C LEU A 132 13.46 2.31 -10.10
N ILE A 133 12.14 2.17 -10.02
CA ILE A 133 11.30 2.76 -8.96
C ILE A 133 10.60 1.64 -8.19
N TYR A 134 10.68 1.68 -6.86
CA TYR A 134 9.90 0.83 -5.96
C TYR A 134 9.58 1.56 -4.67
N ALA A 135 8.65 1.02 -3.87
CA ALA A 135 8.30 1.59 -2.57
C ALA A 135 8.22 0.54 -1.45
N ILE A 136 8.32 1.02 -0.22
CA ILE A 136 8.09 0.28 1.02
C ILE A 136 7.05 1.06 1.83
N VAL A 137 6.08 0.36 2.41
CA VAL A 137 4.99 0.95 3.21
C VAL A 137 5.24 0.63 4.68
N ALA A 138 5.06 1.60 5.57
CA ALA A 138 5.13 1.44 7.01
C ALA A 138 3.80 1.83 7.65
N ASP A 139 3.20 0.94 8.43
CA ASP A 139 1.95 1.22 9.17
C ASP A 139 2.20 2.14 10.39
N GLU A 140 1.13 2.54 11.09
CA GLU A 140 1.23 3.38 12.29
C GLU A 140 1.99 2.70 13.45
N ALA A 141 2.04 1.36 13.45
CA ALA A 141 2.77 0.58 14.44
C ALA A 141 4.27 0.41 14.09
N GLY A 142 4.69 0.88 12.91
CA GLY A 142 6.06 0.80 12.41
C GLY A 142 6.42 -0.52 11.72
N ASN A 143 5.45 -1.36 11.37
CA ASN A 143 5.71 -2.57 10.59
C ASN A 143 5.90 -2.21 9.11
N GLU A 144 6.94 -2.75 8.48
CA GLU A 144 7.27 -2.48 7.07
C GLU A 144 6.83 -3.61 6.13
N SER A 145 6.27 -3.24 4.98
CA SER A 145 5.96 -4.16 3.90
C SER A 145 7.23 -4.69 3.22
N ASN A 146 7.08 -5.77 2.44
CA ASN A 146 8.06 -6.08 1.39
C ASN A 146 8.12 -4.96 0.35
N LYS A 147 9.18 -4.94 -0.47
CA LYS A 147 9.27 -4.03 -1.64
C LYS A 147 8.09 -4.24 -2.58
N SER A 148 7.55 -3.15 -3.11
CA SER A 148 6.58 -3.19 -4.21
C SER A 148 7.18 -3.84 -5.46
N THR A 149 6.34 -4.13 -6.46
CA THR A 149 6.82 -4.41 -7.81
C THR A 149 7.65 -3.23 -8.31
N THR A 150 8.86 -3.51 -8.79
CA THR A 150 9.74 -2.49 -9.39
C THR A 150 9.23 -2.09 -10.76
N ILE A 151 9.08 -0.79 -10.99
CA ILE A 151 8.79 -0.22 -12.31
C ILE A 151 10.11 0.26 -12.91
N ASN A 152 10.32 0.02 -14.20
CA ASN A 152 11.40 0.62 -14.97
C ASN A 152 10.81 1.67 -15.93
N ILE A 153 11.19 2.94 -15.75
CA ILE A 153 10.78 4.04 -16.63
C ILE A 153 12.01 4.56 -17.37
N ILE A 154 11.95 4.58 -18.69
CA ILE A 154 13.01 5.14 -19.53
C ILE A 154 12.76 6.64 -19.70
N PHE A 155 13.69 7.46 -19.22
CA PHE A 155 13.70 8.87 -19.58
C PHE A 155 14.58 9.05 -20.81
N ASP A 156 14.01 9.61 -21.87
CA ASP A 156 14.68 9.91 -23.13
C ASP A 156 14.12 11.21 -23.69
N ASN A 157 14.95 12.23 -23.85
CA ASN A 157 14.57 13.54 -24.38
C ASN A 157 15.13 13.82 -25.79
N GLN A 158 15.69 12.81 -26.45
CA GLN A 158 16.24 12.97 -27.79
C GLN A 158 15.20 12.51 -28.82
N PRO A 159 14.89 13.34 -29.82
CA PRO A 159 13.99 12.94 -30.87
C PRO A 159 14.67 11.99 -31.88
N PRO A 160 13.90 11.13 -32.56
CA PRO A 160 14.43 10.22 -33.56
C PRO A 160 14.93 10.97 -34.80
N ASP A 161 16.04 10.55 -35.38
CA ASP A 161 16.58 11.13 -36.62
C ASP A 161 15.98 10.44 -37.85
N ILE A 162 15.57 11.23 -38.84
CA ILE A 162 15.00 10.76 -40.12
C ILE A 162 15.98 11.01 -41.27
N GLU A 163 16.53 9.94 -41.82
CA GLU A 163 17.29 9.98 -43.08
C GLU A 163 16.38 9.58 -44.24
N VAL A 164 16.35 10.41 -45.29
CA VAL A 164 15.63 10.09 -46.54
C VAL A 164 16.68 9.82 -47.59
N ALA A 165 16.78 8.57 -48.03
CA ALA A 165 17.77 8.12 -49.00
C ALA A 165 17.33 8.45 -50.44
N SER A 166 16.04 8.30 -50.72
CA SER A 166 15.46 8.61 -52.03
C SER A 166 13.95 8.86 -51.91
N PRO A 167 13.36 9.76 -52.71
CA PRO A 167 14.02 10.72 -53.58
C PRO A 167 14.70 11.86 -52.79
N ALA A 168 15.58 12.60 -53.45
CA ALA A 168 16.18 13.80 -52.87
C ALA A 168 15.14 14.94 -52.78
N ASN A 169 15.32 15.84 -51.81
CA ASN A 169 14.44 17.00 -51.68
C ASN A 169 14.53 17.91 -52.92
N ASN A 170 13.37 18.42 -53.36
CA ASN A 170 13.18 19.18 -54.61
C ASN A 170 13.49 18.41 -55.91
N GLN A 171 13.59 17.07 -55.85
CA GLN A 171 13.77 16.27 -57.05
C GLN A 171 12.55 16.40 -57.98
N SER A 172 12.81 16.42 -59.29
CA SER A 172 11.77 16.48 -60.32
C SER A 172 11.63 15.15 -61.05
N PHE A 173 10.39 14.75 -61.31
CA PHE A 173 10.02 13.57 -62.09
C PHE A 173 9.17 14.00 -63.29
N SER A 174 9.22 13.24 -64.39
CA SER A 174 8.40 13.51 -65.56
C SER A 174 7.89 12.24 -66.25
N GLN A 175 6.93 12.39 -67.16
CA GLN A 175 6.42 11.32 -68.02
C GLN A 175 5.87 10.12 -67.20
N LEU A 176 6.37 8.91 -67.45
CA LEU A 176 5.88 7.66 -66.87
C LEU A 176 6.22 7.48 -65.37
N ASN A 177 7.03 8.36 -64.78
CA ASN A 177 7.49 8.26 -63.39
C ASN A 177 6.49 8.82 -62.38
N LYS A 178 5.19 8.48 -62.52
CA LYS A 178 4.14 8.94 -61.61
C LYS A 178 4.15 8.21 -60.26
N GLN A 179 4.69 6.99 -60.21
CA GLN A 179 4.87 6.21 -58.98
C GLN A 179 6.33 6.24 -58.57
N ILE A 180 6.58 6.61 -57.33
CA ILE A 180 7.91 6.62 -56.71
C ILE A 180 7.89 5.81 -55.42
N THR A 181 9.07 5.44 -54.94
CA THR A 181 9.24 4.89 -53.59
C THR A 181 10.04 5.90 -52.78
N ILE A 182 9.50 6.29 -51.64
CA ILE A 182 10.22 7.07 -50.64
C ILE A 182 10.91 6.06 -49.72
N SER A 183 12.23 6.04 -49.73
CA SER A 183 13.05 5.17 -48.91
C SER A 183 13.97 5.96 -47.99
N GLY A 184 14.28 5.37 -46.86
CA GLY A 184 15.10 5.99 -45.83
C GLY A 184 15.25 5.11 -44.61
N SER A 185 15.76 5.68 -43.54
CA SER A 185 16.02 5.00 -42.27
C SER A 185 15.81 5.93 -41.09
N LEU A 186 15.61 5.32 -39.92
CA LEU A 186 15.66 5.99 -38.62
C LEU A 186 16.88 5.52 -37.82
N ASN A 187 17.38 6.37 -36.93
CA ASN A 187 18.44 5.99 -35.97
C ASN A 187 17.93 5.03 -34.87
N GLU A 188 16.62 5.05 -34.60
CA GLU A 188 15.98 4.26 -33.56
C GLU A 188 14.56 3.80 -33.94
N ASN A 189 14.02 2.86 -33.17
CA ASN A 189 12.69 2.33 -33.42
C ASN A 189 11.61 3.36 -33.01
N SER A 190 10.84 3.82 -33.99
CA SER A 190 9.83 4.85 -33.82
C SER A 190 8.58 4.56 -34.66
N ASN A 191 7.45 5.13 -34.27
CA ASN A 191 6.25 5.16 -35.09
C ASN A 191 6.43 6.19 -36.22
N LEU A 192 6.61 5.70 -37.45
CA LEU A 192 6.79 6.52 -38.65
C LEU A 192 5.44 6.77 -39.34
N LEU A 193 5.17 8.02 -39.69
CA LEU A 193 3.99 8.45 -40.43
C LEU A 193 4.43 9.21 -41.69
N ILE A 194 3.86 8.86 -42.85
CA ILE A 194 4.03 9.62 -44.10
C ILE A 194 2.65 10.07 -44.59
N ASN A 195 2.42 11.39 -44.63
CA ASN A 195 1.09 11.99 -44.88
C ASN A 195 -0.02 11.32 -44.04
N ASP A 196 0.21 11.27 -42.72
CA ASP A 196 -0.68 10.69 -41.70
C ASP A 196 -0.91 9.17 -41.78
N ARG A 197 -0.17 8.46 -42.65
CA ARG A 197 -0.24 7.00 -42.75
C ARG A 197 0.94 6.35 -42.05
N THR A 198 0.65 5.41 -41.15
CA THR A 198 1.70 4.61 -40.48
C THR A 198 2.48 3.77 -41.49
N VAL A 199 3.81 3.85 -41.39
CA VAL A 199 4.77 3.08 -42.18
C VAL A 199 5.54 2.17 -41.26
N ILE A 200 5.63 0.89 -41.64
CA ILE A 200 6.35 -0.12 -40.86
C ILE A 200 7.83 -0.07 -41.21
N LEU A 201 8.68 -0.04 -40.19
CA LEU A 201 10.12 -0.16 -40.32
C LEU A 201 10.53 -1.62 -40.47
N SER A 202 11.59 -1.86 -41.24
CA SER A 202 12.29 -3.15 -41.26
C SER A 202 13.05 -3.40 -39.96
N SER A 203 13.61 -4.60 -39.79
CA SER A 203 14.49 -4.91 -38.64
C SER A 203 15.72 -4.01 -38.55
N ASN A 204 16.13 -3.42 -39.67
CA ASN A 204 17.28 -2.51 -39.76
C ASN A 204 16.85 -1.03 -39.66
N LEU A 205 15.61 -0.77 -39.24
CA LEU A 205 15.03 0.57 -39.12
C LEU A 205 14.91 1.33 -40.44
N GLU A 206 14.84 0.60 -41.56
CA GLU A 206 14.63 1.17 -42.89
C GLU A 206 13.15 1.18 -43.25
N PHE A 207 12.71 2.18 -44.00
CA PHE A 207 11.37 2.25 -44.56
C PHE A 207 11.38 2.34 -46.08
N ASN A 208 10.33 1.81 -46.70
CA ASN A 208 10.03 1.95 -48.12
C ASN A 208 8.53 2.22 -48.27
N TYR A 209 8.19 3.37 -48.82
CA TYR A 209 6.81 3.83 -48.93
C TYR A 209 6.47 4.19 -50.39
N PRO A 210 5.60 3.42 -51.06
CA PRO A 210 5.16 3.75 -52.41
C PRO A 210 4.26 4.99 -52.39
N TYR A 211 4.55 5.95 -53.25
CA TYR A 211 3.82 7.21 -53.37
C TYR A 211 3.44 7.51 -54.81
N THR A 212 2.21 7.97 -55.03
CA THR A 212 1.72 8.39 -56.35
C THR A 212 1.72 9.91 -56.43
N LEU A 213 2.57 10.46 -57.29
CA LEU A 213 2.72 11.90 -57.50
C LEU A 213 1.46 12.49 -58.15
N GLN A 214 1.12 13.69 -57.68
CA GLN A 214 0.16 14.59 -58.32
C GLN A 214 0.90 15.58 -59.21
N ASP A 215 0.21 16.11 -60.23
CA ASP A 215 0.77 17.09 -61.15
C ASP A 215 1.19 18.36 -60.36
N GLY A 216 2.40 18.85 -60.64
CA GLY A 216 2.99 20.00 -59.94
C GLY A 216 3.76 19.61 -58.68
N GLU A 217 3.64 20.45 -57.64
CA GLU A 217 4.37 20.31 -56.38
C GLU A 217 3.68 19.32 -55.43
N ASN A 218 4.44 18.34 -54.95
CA ASN A 218 4.01 17.34 -53.97
C ASN A 218 4.75 17.61 -52.66
N LYS A 219 4.02 18.05 -51.63
CA LYS A 219 4.53 18.16 -50.27
C LYS A 219 4.22 16.89 -49.51
N ILE A 220 5.25 16.22 -49.01
CA ILE A 220 5.14 14.98 -48.26
C ILE A 220 5.66 15.23 -46.85
N ASN A 221 4.80 15.05 -45.86
CA ASN A 221 5.17 15.19 -44.45
C ASN A 221 5.59 13.83 -43.89
N ILE A 222 6.79 13.74 -43.34
CA ILE A 222 7.36 12.54 -42.73
C ILE A 222 7.56 12.83 -41.24
N ILE A 223 6.89 12.07 -40.38
CA ILE A 223 6.93 12.25 -38.93
C ILE A 223 7.40 10.96 -38.27
N ALA A 224 8.41 11.03 -37.41
CA ALA A 224 8.79 9.92 -36.53
C ALA A 224 8.49 10.30 -35.08
N ILE A 225 7.87 9.38 -34.34
CA ILE A 225 7.56 9.53 -32.90
C ILE A 225 8.14 8.32 -32.17
N ASP A 226 9.05 8.54 -31.23
CA ASP A 226 9.66 7.46 -30.45
C ASP A 226 8.72 6.93 -29.36
N LYS A 227 9.23 6.05 -28.49
CA LYS A 227 8.48 5.49 -27.36
C LYS A 227 8.27 6.49 -26.21
N ALA A 228 9.18 7.45 -26.04
CA ALA A 228 9.13 8.49 -25.02
C ALA A 228 8.21 9.67 -25.38
N GLY A 229 7.76 9.73 -26.64
CA GLY A 229 6.93 10.78 -27.20
C GLY A 229 7.72 11.91 -27.87
N ASN A 230 9.04 11.79 -28.05
CA ASN A 230 9.81 12.74 -28.84
C ASN A 230 9.46 12.61 -30.32
N LYS A 231 9.53 13.74 -31.03
CA LYS A 231 9.02 13.86 -32.40
C LYS A 231 10.02 14.56 -33.29
N THR A 232 10.22 14.00 -34.48
CA THR A 232 10.89 14.67 -35.60
C THR A 232 9.93 14.77 -36.77
N GLU A 233 9.88 15.94 -37.40
CA GLU A 233 9.11 16.21 -38.61
C GLU A 233 10.05 16.64 -39.74
N LYS A 234 9.82 16.09 -40.93
CA LYS A 234 10.59 16.40 -42.14
C LYS A 234 9.65 16.56 -43.32
N GLU A 235 9.79 17.67 -44.03
CA GLU A 235 9.07 17.91 -45.28
C GLU A 235 9.93 17.51 -46.48
N LEU A 236 9.37 16.70 -47.37
CA LEU A 236 9.96 16.31 -48.65
C LEU A 236 9.12 16.90 -49.78
N ILE A 237 9.73 17.76 -50.59
CA ILE A 237 9.08 18.42 -51.72
C ILE A 237 9.53 17.74 -53.01
N ILE A 238 8.58 17.32 -53.84
CA ILE A 238 8.84 16.66 -55.12
C ILE A 238 8.01 17.32 -56.22
N PHE A 239 8.63 17.58 -57.38
CA PHE A 239 7.94 18.14 -58.53
C PHE A 239 7.63 17.07 -59.56
N TYR A 240 6.41 17.05 -60.10
CA TYR A 240 6.02 16.15 -61.18
C TYR A 240 5.40 16.92 -62.34
N SER A 241 5.90 16.68 -63.54
CA SER A 241 5.29 17.15 -64.79
C SER A 241 4.95 15.96 -65.67
N PRO A 242 3.66 15.71 -65.97
CA PRO A 242 3.26 14.60 -66.84
C PRO A 242 3.85 14.69 -68.25
#